data_AF-A0A1B2DY88-F1
#
_entry.id   AF-A0A1B2DY88-F1
#
_cell.length_a   1.000
_cell.length_b   1.000
_cell.length_c   1.000
_cell.angle_alpha   90.00
_cell.angle_beta   90.00
_cell.angle_gamma   90.00
#
_symmetry.space_group_name_H-M   'P 1'
#
loop_
_entity.id
_entity.type
_entity.pdbx_description
1 polymer ?
#
loop_
_entity_poly.entity_id
_entity_poly.type
_entity_poly.pdbx_seq_one_letter_code
_entity_poly.pdbx_strand_id
1 'polypeptide(L)'
;MVDHTTIMRNGRCMECGAQELDQYSCYEQFGFPLAWEQQNPELYALHFWLVSCYMIQHPSNYTDAGYDQLVDLFRVAYDHDWDAATILRENRERIQTVGKIANPIPSNERSRIPRSWTRTINDVYIGGEAMAIDNIKKWRDAIRNEL
;
A
#
# COMPACT_ATOMS: atom_id res chain seq x y z
N MET A 1 6.10 -5.77 17.09
CA MET A 1 5.89 -5.75 15.63
C MET A 1 4.52 -5.12 15.40
N VAL A 2 4.36 -4.23 14.40
CA VAL A 2 3.05 -3.64 14.10
C VAL A 2 2.18 -4.72 13.48
N ASP A 3 0.99 -4.93 14.05
CA ASP A 3 0.02 -5.88 13.53
C ASP A 3 -0.67 -5.29 12.30
N HIS A 4 -0.41 -5.88 11.13
CA HIS A 4 -1.01 -5.53 9.84
C HIS A 4 -2.08 -6.53 9.37
N THR A 5 -2.55 -7.40 10.28
CA THR A 5 -3.56 -8.40 9.97
C THR A 5 -4.81 -7.72 9.41
N THR A 6 -5.18 -8.08 8.19
CA THR A 6 -6.39 -7.62 7.52
C THR A 6 -7.59 -8.46 7.92
N ILE A 7 -8.74 -7.83 8.09
CA ILE A 7 -9.99 -8.55 8.39
C ILE A 7 -10.72 -8.81 7.08
N MET A 8 -10.86 -10.09 6.75
CA MET A 8 -11.64 -10.55 5.62
C MET A 8 -13.07 -10.89 6.08
N ARG A 9 -14.08 -10.58 5.26
CA ARG A 9 -15.48 -10.93 5.49
C ARG A 9 -16.13 -11.32 4.16
N ASN A 10 -16.79 -12.47 4.12
CA ASN A 10 -17.41 -13.01 2.92
C ASN A 10 -16.45 -13.05 1.71
N GLY A 11 -15.20 -13.46 1.94
CA GLY A 11 -14.17 -13.57 0.90
C GLY A 11 -13.59 -12.25 0.41
N ARG A 12 -13.78 -11.13 1.13
CA ARG A 12 -13.26 -9.80 0.76
C ARG A 12 -12.69 -9.03 1.94
N CYS A 13 -11.68 -8.21 1.71
CA CYS A 13 -11.14 -7.29 2.70
C CYS A 13 -12.17 -6.22 3.07
N MET A 14 -12.33 -5.98 4.38
CA MET A 14 -13.24 -4.97 4.93
C MET A 14 -12.82 -3.52 4.69
N GLU A 15 -11.60 -3.27 4.20
CA GLU A 15 -11.10 -1.92 3.88
C GLU A 15 -10.97 -1.71 2.38
N CYS A 16 -10.08 -2.46 1.71
CA CYS A 16 -9.77 -2.26 0.30
C CYS A 16 -10.72 -2.97 -0.68
N GLY A 17 -11.53 -3.93 -0.19
CA GLY A 17 -12.46 -4.69 -1.02
C GLY A 17 -11.84 -5.81 -1.86
N ALA A 18 -10.51 -6.01 -1.78
CA ALA A 18 -9.79 -7.09 -2.44
C ALA A 18 -10.34 -8.46 -2.02
N GLN A 19 -10.43 -9.38 -2.98
CA GLN A 19 -10.89 -10.75 -2.79
C GLN A 19 -9.80 -11.63 -2.16
N GLU A 20 -10.24 -12.62 -1.39
CA GLU A 20 -9.42 -13.79 -1.07
C GLU A 20 -9.18 -14.59 -2.35
N LEU A 21 -7.91 -14.85 -2.64
CA LEU A 21 -7.46 -15.62 -3.80
C LEU A 21 -6.48 -16.68 -3.32
N ASP A 22 -6.63 -17.92 -3.79
CA ASP A 22 -5.77 -19.05 -3.40
C ASP A 22 -5.64 -19.24 -1.88
N GLN A 23 -6.72 -18.93 -1.15
CA GLN A 23 -6.79 -18.92 0.33
C GLN A 23 -5.92 -17.86 1.01
N TYR A 24 -5.37 -16.91 0.24
CA TYR A 24 -4.63 -15.77 0.75
C TYR A 24 -5.53 -14.54 0.91
N SER A 25 -5.45 -13.93 2.07
CA SER A 25 -5.94 -12.58 2.34
C SER A 25 -5.20 -11.55 1.48
N CYS A 26 -5.71 -10.31 1.42
CA CYS A 26 -5.03 -9.24 0.70
C CYS A 26 -3.65 -8.91 1.29
N TYR A 27 -3.45 -9.10 2.59
CA TYR A 27 -2.14 -8.93 3.22
C TYR A 27 -1.15 -10.02 2.81
N GLU A 28 -1.60 -11.28 2.75
CA GLU A 28 -0.74 -12.38 2.28
C GLU A 28 -0.39 -12.23 0.81
N GLN A 29 -1.35 -11.85 -0.03
CA GLN A 29 -1.11 -11.51 -1.43
C GLN A 29 -0.11 -10.36 -1.59
N PHE A 30 -0.12 -9.37 -0.70
CA PHE A 30 0.85 -8.27 -0.67
C PHE A 30 2.27 -8.73 -0.35
N GLY A 31 2.44 -9.84 0.37
CA GLY A 31 3.75 -10.44 0.64
C GLY A 31 4.48 -10.95 -0.59
N PHE A 32 3.76 -11.35 -1.65
CA PHE A 32 4.37 -11.88 -2.88
C PHE A 32 5.21 -10.85 -3.63
N PRO A 33 4.71 -9.67 -4.02
CA PRO A 33 5.52 -8.66 -4.69
C PRO A 33 6.67 -8.13 -3.83
N LEU A 34 6.53 -8.12 -2.50
CA LEU A 34 7.63 -7.83 -1.57
C LEU A 34 8.74 -8.90 -1.60
N ALA A 35 8.39 -10.16 -1.86
CA ALA A 35 9.38 -11.23 -2.05
C ALA A 35 10.06 -11.15 -3.42
N TRP A 36 9.30 -10.80 -4.47
CA TRP A 36 9.83 -10.66 -5.84
C TRP A 36 10.87 -9.53 -5.95
N GLU A 37 10.65 -8.39 -5.30
CA GLU A 37 11.59 -7.25 -5.38
C GLU A 37 13.00 -7.55 -4.83
N GLN A 38 13.15 -8.56 -3.97
CA GLN A 38 14.46 -8.97 -3.44
C GLN A 38 15.39 -9.51 -4.54
N GLN A 39 14.84 -9.98 -5.65
CA GLN A 39 15.57 -10.58 -6.76
C GLN A 39 15.55 -9.70 -8.03
N ASN A 40 14.76 -8.62 -8.04
CA ASN A 40 14.54 -7.78 -9.20
C ASN A 40 14.71 -6.28 -8.85
N PRO A 41 15.86 -5.67 -9.20
CA PRO A 41 16.12 -4.25 -8.92
C PRO A 41 15.12 -3.28 -9.56
N GLU A 42 14.58 -3.60 -10.75
CA GLU A 42 13.57 -2.76 -11.40
C GLU A 42 12.26 -2.76 -10.64
N LEU A 43 11.89 -3.91 -10.06
CA LEU A 43 10.73 -4.02 -9.19
C LEU A 43 10.98 -3.33 -7.84
N TYR A 44 12.18 -3.46 -7.27
CA TYR A 44 12.57 -2.77 -6.03
C TYR A 44 12.52 -1.25 -6.16
N ALA A 45 12.82 -0.70 -7.35
CA ALA A 45 12.65 0.74 -7.63
C ALA A 45 11.18 1.20 -7.48
N LEU A 46 10.21 0.28 -7.50
CA LEU A 46 8.78 0.55 -7.29
C LEU A 46 8.30 0.29 -5.86
N HIS A 47 9.19 -0.08 -4.93
CA HIS A 47 8.85 -0.43 -3.55
C HIS A 47 7.93 0.61 -2.88
N PHE A 48 8.27 1.88 -3.00
CA PHE A 48 7.45 2.97 -2.45
C PHE A 48 6.02 2.94 -2.99
N TRP A 49 5.84 2.76 -4.29
CA TRP A 49 4.53 2.73 -4.92
C TRP A 49 3.72 1.51 -4.48
N LEU A 50 4.35 0.33 -4.46
CA LEU A 50 3.76 -0.92 -4.00
C LEU A 50 3.24 -0.78 -2.56
N VAL A 51 4.09 -0.34 -1.64
CA VAL A 51 3.74 -0.17 -0.23
C VAL A 51 2.69 0.92 -0.05
N SER A 52 2.86 2.07 -0.70
CA SER A 52 1.94 3.20 -0.52
C SER A 52 0.55 2.89 -1.05
N CYS A 53 0.42 2.26 -2.22
CA CYS A 53 -0.88 1.88 -2.76
C CYS A 53 -1.61 0.94 -1.78
N TYR A 54 -0.90 -0.07 -1.25
CA TYR A 54 -1.49 -0.96 -0.25
C TYR A 54 -1.92 -0.20 1.01
N MET A 55 -1.05 0.64 1.58
CA MET A 55 -1.32 1.32 2.85
C MET A 55 -2.39 2.42 2.73
N ILE A 56 -2.48 3.11 1.59
CA ILE A 56 -3.56 4.07 1.29
C ILE A 56 -4.92 3.36 1.29
N GLN A 57 -4.98 2.12 0.83
CA GLN A 57 -6.21 1.32 0.85
C GLN A 57 -6.53 0.70 2.21
N HIS A 58 -5.61 0.79 3.18
CA HIS A 58 -5.75 0.25 4.54
C HIS A 58 -5.45 1.33 5.60
N PRO A 59 -6.23 2.44 5.62
CA PRO A 59 -6.00 3.58 6.51
C PRO A 59 -5.99 3.18 7.98
N SER A 60 -6.68 2.09 8.37
CA SER A 60 -6.75 1.67 9.77
C SER A 60 -5.38 1.36 10.38
N ASN A 61 -4.37 1.04 9.56
CA ASN A 61 -3.01 0.73 9.99
C ASN A 61 -2.21 1.96 10.44
N TYR A 62 -2.69 3.18 10.19
CA TYR A 62 -1.98 4.42 10.46
C TYR A 62 -2.73 5.28 11.48
N THR A 63 -2.01 6.18 12.14
CA THR A 63 -2.63 7.36 12.74
C THR A 63 -3.08 8.31 11.64
N ASP A 64 -4.06 9.18 11.91
CA ASP A 64 -4.54 10.15 10.92
C ASP A 64 -3.39 10.99 10.35
N ALA A 65 -2.52 11.52 11.22
CA ALA A 65 -1.33 12.28 10.80
C ALA A 65 -0.34 11.45 9.97
N GLY A 66 -0.18 10.16 10.29
CA GLY A 66 0.68 9.26 9.51
C GLY A 66 0.09 8.95 8.13
N TYR A 67 -1.23 8.79 8.05
CA TYR A 67 -1.95 8.55 6.80
C TYR A 67 -1.94 9.79 5.90
N ASP A 68 -2.24 10.97 6.45
CA ASP A 68 -2.23 12.24 5.72
C ASP A 68 -0.85 12.50 5.11
N GLN A 69 0.22 12.27 5.89
CA GLN A 69 1.57 12.39 5.36
C GLN A 69 1.89 11.35 4.27
N LEU A 70 1.43 10.11 4.41
CA LEU A 70 1.60 9.11 3.34
C LEU A 70 0.92 9.58 2.04
N VAL A 71 -0.32 10.05 2.13
CA VAL A 71 -1.11 10.53 0.99
C VAL A 71 -0.45 11.77 0.35
N ASP A 72 0.01 12.72 1.17
CA ASP A 72 0.67 13.93 0.68
C ASP A 72 2.01 13.62 0.01
N LEU A 73 2.83 12.73 0.59
CA LEU A 73 4.06 12.29 -0.05
C LEU A 73 3.76 11.56 -1.37
N PHE A 74 2.76 10.67 -1.40
CA PHE A 74 2.37 9.95 -2.59
C PHE A 74 1.96 10.90 -3.72
N ARG A 75 1.12 11.90 -3.44
CA ARG A 75 0.68 12.90 -4.42
C ARG A 75 1.85 13.71 -4.96
N VAL A 76 2.69 14.27 -4.08
CA VAL A 76 3.82 15.11 -4.51
C VAL A 76 4.83 14.29 -5.31
N ALA A 77 5.17 13.08 -4.86
CA ALA A 77 6.09 12.22 -5.58
C ALA A 77 5.56 11.86 -6.98
N TYR A 78 4.25 11.62 -7.10
CA TYR A 78 3.62 11.28 -8.38
C TYR A 78 3.63 12.49 -9.32
N ASP A 79 3.16 13.64 -8.83
CA ASP A 79 2.96 14.85 -9.65
C ASP A 79 4.29 15.44 -10.14
N HIS A 80 5.39 15.15 -9.44
CA HIS A 80 6.75 15.58 -9.81
C HIS A 80 7.61 14.49 -10.45
N ASP A 81 7.06 13.30 -10.70
CA ASP A 81 7.77 12.14 -11.29
C ASP A 81 9.09 11.81 -10.55
N TRP A 82 9.01 11.74 -9.21
CA TRP A 82 10.19 11.45 -8.39
C TRP A 82 10.66 10.01 -8.52
N ASP A 83 11.99 9.84 -8.53
CA ASP A 83 12.61 8.54 -8.36
C ASP A 83 12.59 8.06 -6.90
N ALA A 84 12.87 6.78 -6.68
CA ALA A 84 12.88 6.18 -5.35
C ALA A 84 13.89 6.85 -4.40
N ALA A 85 15.03 7.32 -4.90
CA ALA A 85 16.05 7.98 -4.08
C ALA A 85 15.55 9.32 -3.54
N THR A 86 14.90 10.11 -4.39
CA THR A 86 14.28 11.39 -4.03
C THR A 86 13.16 11.18 -3.02
N ILE A 87 12.28 10.22 -3.27
CA ILE A 87 11.18 9.89 -2.35
C ILE A 87 11.71 9.50 -0.97
N LEU A 88 12.74 8.65 -0.90
CA LEU A 88 13.34 8.23 0.38
C LEU A 88 14.02 9.38 1.13
N ARG A 89 14.62 10.34 0.43
CA ARG A 89 15.20 11.55 1.05
C ARG A 89 14.09 12.42 1.63
N GLU A 90 13.09 12.75 0.82
CA GLU A 90 11.96 13.61 1.20
C GLU A 90 11.12 13.00 2.33
N ASN A 91 10.87 11.69 2.27
CA ASN A 91 10.18 10.99 3.35
C ASN A 91 10.92 11.12 4.68
N ARG A 92 12.25 10.96 4.68
CA ARG A 92 13.08 11.08 5.88
C ARG A 92 13.02 12.47 6.51
N GLU A 93 12.90 13.51 5.70
CA GLU A 93 12.75 14.88 6.19
C GLU A 93 11.35 15.07 6.82
N ARG A 94 10.30 14.61 6.15
CA ARG A 94 8.91 14.80 6.61
C ARG A 94 8.56 13.99 7.86
N ILE A 95 9.08 12.78 8.01
CA ILE A 95 8.77 11.93 9.18
C ILE A 95 9.40 12.47 10.48
N GLN A 96 10.37 13.38 10.42
CA GLN A 96 10.95 13.99 11.63
C GLN A 96 9.93 14.86 12.37
N THR A 97 8.96 15.40 11.63
CA THR A 97 7.89 16.25 12.18
C THR A 97 6.62 15.48 12.50
N VAL A 98 6.50 14.25 12.00
CA VAL A 98 5.35 13.38 12.29
C VAL A 98 5.69 12.53 13.51
N GLY A 99 4.76 12.48 14.47
CA GLY A 99 4.89 11.62 15.65
C GLY A 99 4.77 10.14 15.29
N LYS A 100 3.92 9.41 16.03
CA LYS A 100 3.70 7.99 15.75
C LYS A 100 2.91 7.81 14.45
N ILE A 101 3.48 7.07 13.49
CA ILE A 101 2.87 6.80 12.17
C ILE A 101 1.94 5.58 12.24
N ALA A 102 2.40 4.48 12.81
CA ALA A 102 1.62 3.25 12.91
C ALA A 102 0.51 3.36 13.98
N ASN A 103 -0.68 2.87 13.66
CA ASN A 103 -1.80 2.89 14.60
C ASN A 103 -1.45 2.07 15.87
N PRO A 104 -1.45 2.70 17.07
CA PRO A 104 -1.17 2.00 18.32
C PRO A 104 -2.25 0.99 18.72
N ILE A 105 -3.49 1.14 18.20
CA ILE A 105 -4.63 0.30 18.57
C ILE A 105 -4.44 -1.12 18.02
N PRO A 106 -4.75 -2.19 18.78
CA PRO A 106 -4.73 -3.57 18.29
C PRO A 106 -5.57 -3.76 17.03
N SER A 107 -5.14 -4.60 16.08
CA SER A 107 -5.79 -4.68 14.76
C SER A 107 -7.29 -5.00 14.83
N ASN A 108 -7.69 -5.91 15.72
CA ASN A 108 -9.09 -6.31 15.92
C ASN A 108 -9.99 -5.18 16.48
N GLU A 109 -9.42 -4.14 17.09
CA GLU A 109 -10.15 -3.01 17.68
C GLU A 109 -10.21 -1.79 16.75
N ARG A 110 -9.47 -1.79 15.64
CA ARG A 110 -9.42 -0.65 14.72
C ARG A 110 -10.74 -0.50 13.96
N SER A 111 -11.23 0.74 13.90
CA SER A 111 -12.32 1.11 13.00
C SER A 111 -11.88 0.98 11.55
N ARG A 112 -12.74 0.38 10.73
CA ARG A 112 -12.49 0.13 9.30
C ARG A 112 -13.66 0.65 8.50
N ILE A 113 -13.34 1.50 7.54
CA ILE A 113 -14.33 2.07 6.63
C ILE A 113 -14.10 1.42 5.28
N PRO A 114 -15.04 0.59 4.79
CA PRO A 114 -14.90 0.00 3.47
C PRO A 114 -14.94 1.09 2.41
N ARG A 115 -13.97 1.05 1.50
CA ARG A 115 -13.92 1.92 0.32
C ARG A 115 -13.80 1.06 -0.93
N SER A 116 -14.56 1.41 -1.95
CA SER A 116 -14.43 0.76 -3.27
C SER A 116 -13.27 1.40 -4.02
N TRP A 117 -12.32 0.58 -4.45
CA TRP A 117 -11.18 0.99 -5.27
C TRP A 117 -11.26 0.29 -6.62
N THR A 118 -10.85 0.96 -7.70
CA THR A 118 -10.87 0.36 -9.04
C THR A 118 -9.81 -0.71 -9.24
N ARG A 119 -8.72 -0.63 -8.48
CA ARG A 119 -7.61 -1.59 -8.45
C ARG A 119 -7.22 -1.90 -7.02
N THR A 120 -6.76 -3.11 -6.76
CA THR A 120 -6.25 -3.55 -5.46
C THR A 120 -5.02 -4.42 -5.63
N ILE A 121 -4.50 -4.97 -4.53
CA ILE A 121 -3.43 -5.97 -4.58
C ILE A 121 -3.77 -7.19 -5.43
N ASN A 122 -5.05 -7.55 -5.60
CA ASN A 122 -5.45 -8.66 -6.47
C ASN A 122 -4.91 -8.48 -7.89
N ASP A 123 -4.91 -7.25 -8.42
CA ASP A 123 -4.44 -6.96 -9.78
C ASP A 123 -2.95 -7.27 -9.96
N VAL A 124 -2.13 -6.99 -8.94
CA VAL A 124 -0.70 -7.32 -8.94
C VAL A 124 -0.52 -8.83 -8.76
N TYR A 125 -1.23 -9.42 -7.81
CA TYR A 125 -1.13 -10.84 -7.47
C TYR A 125 -1.50 -11.75 -8.63
N ILE A 126 -2.66 -11.54 -9.26
CA ILE A 126 -3.15 -12.33 -10.41
C ILE A 126 -2.17 -12.27 -11.59
N GLY A 127 -1.54 -11.12 -11.81
CA GLY A 127 -0.56 -10.94 -12.89
C GLY A 127 0.76 -11.69 -12.66
N GLY A 128 1.08 -12.04 -11.42
CA GLY A 128 2.35 -12.65 -11.04
C GLY A 128 3.55 -11.73 -11.24
N GLU A 129 4.74 -12.26 -10.97
CA GLU A 129 6.01 -11.52 -11.07
C GLU A 129 6.23 -10.91 -12.47
N ALA A 130 5.87 -11.65 -13.52
CA ALA A 130 6.05 -11.22 -14.91
C ALA A 130 5.30 -9.91 -15.25
N MET A 131 4.18 -9.63 -14.58
CA MET A 131 3.38 -8.42 -14.80
C MET A 131 3.46 -7.42 -13.64
N ALA A 132 4.26 -7.71 -12.60
CA ALA A 132 4.27 -6.95 -11.35
C ALA A 132 4.59 -5.46 -11.58
N ILE A 133 5.61 -5.15 -12.39
CA ILE A 133 6.02 -3.78 -12.71
C ILE A 133 4.86 -3.00 -13.34
N ASP A 134 4.24 -3.57 -14.38
CA ASP A 134 3.15 -2.91 -15.09
C ASP A 134 1.90 -2.74 -14.21
N ASN A 135 1.58 -3.75 -13.40
CA ASN A 135 0.40 -3.71 -12.55
C ASN A 135 0.59 -2.76 -11.36
N ILE A 136 1.80 -2.64 -10.80
CA ILE A 136 2.10 -1.63 -9.77
C ILE A 136 1.99 -0.21 -10.35
N LYS A 137 2.49 0.03 -11.56
CA LYS A 137 2.34 1.34 -12.24
C LYS A 137 0.86 1.68 -12.45
N LYS A 138 0.08 0.73 -12.98
CA LYS A 138 -1.36 0.93 -13.17
C LYS A 138 -2.11 1.13 -11.85
N TRP A 139 -1.71 0.43 -10.79
CA TRP A 139 -2.31 0.59 -9.46
C TRP A 139 -1.99 1.97 -8.89
N ARG A 140 -0.74 2.42 -8.97
CA ARG A 140 -0.32 3.79 -8.61
C ARG A 140 -1.16 4.85 -9.32
N ASP A 141 -1.33 4.72 -10.63
CA ASP A 141 -2.09 5.69 -11.43
C ASP A 141 -3.58 5.70 -11.03
N ALA A 142 -4.15 4.52 -10.74
CA ALA A 142 -5.52 4.40 -10.25
C ALA A 142 -5.69 5.06 -8.87
N ILE A 143 -4.80 4.77 -7.92
CA ILE A 143 -4.82 5.40 -6.59
C ILE A 143 -4.73 6.92 -6.71
N ARG A 144 -3.83 7.45 -7.55
CA ARG A 144 -3.70 8.90 -7.75
C ARG A 144 -4.99 9.56 -8.24
N ASN A 145 -5.69 8.91 -9.17
CA ASN A 145 -6.94 9.42 -9.74
C ASN A 145 -8.11 9.35 -8.75
N GLU A 146 -8.05 8.44 -7.79
CA GLU A 146 -9.09 8.24 -6.78
C GLU A 146 -8.84 9.05 -5.49
N LEU A 147 -7.65 9.62 -5.30
CA LEU A 147 -7.28 10.46 -4.15
C LEU A 147 -7.65 11.94 -4.33
#